data_AF-A0A369VZ07-F1
#
_entry.id   AF-A0A369VZ07-F1
#
_cell.length_a   1.000
_cell.length_b   1.000
_cell.length_c   1.000
_cell.angle_alpha   90.00
_cell.angle_beta   90.00
_cell.angle_gamma   90.00
#
_symmetry.space_group_name_H-M   'P 1'
#
loop_
_entity.id
_entity.type
_entity.pdbx_description
1 polymer ?
#
loop_
_entity_poly.entity_id
_entity_poly.type
_entity_poly.pdbx_seq_one_letter_code
_entity_poly.pdbx_strand_id
1 'polypeptide(L)'
;MKVFIANFGRENYAWAECLKRGTVATMNVVAAQPLWEAGDREGYIDFQLRGATARGIKPTRAVASRWFNLMSIINETNGDLWIHKDKNLIWWTISGNGPSSFETHVEPVGRRSEVVICHKSCQPWSNVSRSGHRLEWSTLHPKARDFLSTESTLQKLGDEYADYAIALINGDDLGLWHARPKWQQKAESSKSTPGIIFNPRQKSVAIMARTATSTTEYANGQEAVRTVKNKDLLIPDLEFEPYINSLIDEQDGLCAISGLPLQFHGAEDDKAMLCSLDRIDSSKHYEYGNLQVVCQFLNMWKGARDNSEFCRLIGILQRAWS
;
A
#
# COMPACT_ATOMS: atom_id res chain seq x y z
N MET A 1 3.19 19.94 -19.90
CA MET A 1 2.35 18.81 -19.45
C MET A 1 1.18 19.36 -18.65
N LYS A 2 -0.07 19.06 -19.00
CA LYS A 2 -1.24 19.44 -18.19
C LYS A 2 -1.47 18.39 -17.11
N VAL A 3 -2.16 18.76 -16.03
CA VAL A 3 -2.55 17.84 -14.97
C VAL A 3 -4.06 17.87 -14.79
N PHE A 4 -4.69 16.71 -14.84
CA PHE A 4 -6.12 16.53 -14.71
C PHE A 4 -6.46 15.64 -13.52
N ILE A 5 -7.51 16.03 -12.79
CA ILE A 5 -8.22 15.14 -11.87
C ILE A 5 -9.51 14.69 -12.56
N ALA A 6 -9.84 13.40 -12.48
CA ALA A 6 -10.97 12.84 -13.21
C ALA A 6 -11.72 11.75 -12.45
N ASN A 7 -13.01 11.62 -12.76
CA ASN A 7 -13.87 10.48 -12.51
C ASN A 7 -14.41 9.99 -13.86
N PHE A 8 -14.64 8.70 -13.96
CA PHE A 8 -14.98 8.04 -15.23
C PHE A 8 -16.44 7.59 -15.21
N GLY A 9 -17.31 8.41 -15.81
CA GLY A 9 -18.75 8.16 -15.87
C GLY A 9 -19.49 8.51 -14.59
N ARG A 10 -20.82 8.34 -14.62
CA ARG A 10 -21.67 8.56 -13.44
C ARG A 10 -21.32 7.56 -12.35
N GLU A 11 -21.30 8.01 -11.10
CA GLU A 11 -20.91 7.15 -9.96
C GLU A 11 -19.56 6.45 -10.18
N ASN A 12 -18.71 6.99 -11.06
CA ASN A 12 -17.42 6.44 -11.45
C ASN A 12 -17.49 5.01 -12.05
N TYR A 13 -18.63 4.63 -12.66
CA TYR A 13 -18.84 3.24 -13.12
C TYR A 13 -17.79 2.76 -14.12
N ALA A 14 -17.22 3.65 -14.94
CA ALA A 14 -16.26 3.28 -15.99
C ALA A 14 -14.82 3.13 -15.47
N TRP A 15 -14.57 3.44 -14.19
CA TRP A 15 -13.22 3.38 -13.61
C TRP A 15 -12.59 1.99 -13.70
N ALA A 16 -13.34 0.94 -13.36
CA ALA A 16 -12.82 -0.42 -13.36
C ALA A 16 -12.30 -0.83 -14.75
N GLU A 17 -13.00 -0.44 -15.80
CA GLU A 17 -12.59 -0.73 -17.17
C GLU A 17 -11.42 0.15 -17.61
N CYS A 18 -11.41 1.44 -17.24
CA CYS A 18 -10.26 2.32 -17.48
C CYS A 18 -8.97 1.81 -16.83
N LEU A 19 -9.06 1.33 -15.59
CA LEU A 19 -7.94 0.73 -14.87
C LEU A 19 -7.43 -0.53 -15.59
N LYS A 20 -8.35 -1.41 -16.01
CA LYS A 20 -8.01 -2.66 -16.70
C LYS A 20 -7.40 -2.43 -18.09
N ARG A 21 -7.98 -1.53 -18.89
CA ARG A 21 -7.55 -1.26 -20.27
C ARG A 21 -6.32 -0.34 -20.35
N GLY A 22 -6.02 0.41 -19.29
CA GLY A 22 -5.04 1.48 -19.36
C GLY A 22 -5.55 2.62 -20.25
N THR A 23 -6.71 3.18 -19.90
CA THR A 23 -7.30 4.31 -20.62
C THR A 23 -7.79 5.39 -19.68
N VAL A 24 -7.92 6.62 -20.19
CA VAL A 24 -8.80 7.66 -19.63
C VAL A 24 -10.05 7.75 -20.51
N ALA A 25 -11.21 8.06 -19.93
CA ALA A 25 -12.46 8.06 -20.69
C ALA A 25 -13.44 9.17 -20.32
N THR A 26 -14.30 9.51 -21.26
CA THR A 26 -15.55 10.26 -21.03
C THR A 26 -16.59 9.79 -22.04
N MET A 27 -17.81 10.31 -21.95
CA MET A 27 -18.92 9.85 -22.78
C MET A 27 -19.84 10.98 -23.22
N ASN A 28 -20.45 10.78 -24.39
CA ASN A 28 -21.57 11.55 -24.90
C ASN A 28 -22.81 10.66 -24.97
N VAL A 29 -24.00 11.27 -24.92
CA VAL A 29 -25.21 10.57 -25.36
C VAL A 29 -25.11 10.32 -26.87
N VAL A 30 -25.61 9.17 -27.35
CA VAL A 30 -25.48 8.76 -28.75
C VAL A 30 -25.94 9.85 -29.72
N ALA A 31 -27.09 10.48 -29.45
CA ALA A 31 -27.63 11.53 -30.30
C ALA A 31 -26.79 12.82 -30.37
N ALA A 32 -25.91 13.08 -29.41
CA ALA A 32 -25.02 14.24 -29.40
C ALA A 32 -23.67 13.96 -30.07
N GLN A 33 -23.31 12.68 -30.26
CA GLN A 33 -22.00 12.29 -30.79
C GLN A 33 -21.72 12.84 -32.20
N PRO A 34 -22.65 12.76 -33.18
CA PRO A 34 -22.39 13.28 -34.53
C PRO A 34 -22.11 14.80 -34.56
N LEU A 35 -22.75 15.56 -33.66
CA LEU A 35 -22.53 17.01 -33.54
C LEU A 35 -21.12 17.31 -33.02
N TRP A 36 -20.63 16.50 -32.07
CA TRP A 36 -19.25 16.62 -31.59
C TRP A 36 -18.23 16.21 -32.66
N GLU A 37 -18.47 15.11 -33.39
CA GLU A 37 -17.60 14.64 -34.48
C GLU A 37 -17.49 15.64 -35.63
N ALA A 38 -18.60 16.33 -35.95
CA ALA A 38 -18.61 17.40 -36.95
C ALA A 38 -17.94 18.70 -36.48
N GLY A 39 -17.55 18.81 -35.20
CA GLY A 39 -17.09 20.06 -34.60
C GLY A 39 -18.18 21.12 -34.44
N ASP A 40 -19.46 20.76 -34.59
CA ASP A 40 -20.61 21.67 -34.48
C ASP A 40 -20.94 21.94 -33.00
N ARG A 41 -20.16 22.84 -32.42
CA ARG A 41 -20.28 23.22 -31.01
C ARG A 41 -21.61 23.89 -30.68
N GLU A 42 -22.13 24.73 -31.58
CA GLU A 42 -23.38 25.45 -31.35
C GLU A 42 -24.58 24.50 -31.47
N GLY A 43 -24.61 23.64 -32.49
CA GLY A 43 -25.60 22.59 -32.62
C GLY A 43 -25.57 21.61 -31.44
N TYR A 44 -24.38 21.24 -30.96
CA TYR A 44 -24.24 20.42 -29.75
C TYR A 44 -24.85 21.10 -28.52
N ILE A 45 -24.58 22.39 -28.31
CA ILE A 45 -25.14 23.15 -27.19
C ILE A 45 -26.66 23.21 -27.28
N ASP A 46 -27.20 23.56 -28.44
CA ASP A 46 -28.64 23.67 -28.67
C ASP A 46 -29.35 22.33 -28.49
N PHE A 47 -28.73 21.23 -28.92
CA PHE A 47 -29.21 19.88 -28.68
C PHE A 47 -29.32 19.59 -27.16
N GLN A 48 -28.25 19.87 -26.41
CA GLN A 48 -28.22 19.60 -24.97
C GLN A 48 -29.21 20.46 -24.18
N LEU A 49 -29.45 21.72 -24.60
CA LEU A 49 -30.42 22.63 -23.98
C LEU A 49 -31.89 22.16 -24.09
N ARG A 50 -32.21 21.35 -25.11
CA ARG A 50 -33.54 20.73 -25.28
C ARG A 50 -33.75 19.53 -24.35
N GLY A 51 -32.66 18.92 -23.88
CA GLY A 51 -32.67 17.79 -22.96
C GLY A 51 -32.77 18.19 -21.49
N ALA A 52 -32.57 17.20 -20.62
CA ALA A 52 -32.43 17.39 -19.18
C ALA A 52 -31.15 16.73 -18.68
N THR A 53 -30.52 17.34 -17.67
CA THR A 53 -29.38 16.74 -16.94
C THR A 53 -29.79 15.43 -16.24
N ALA A 54 -28.82 14.68 -15.73
CA ALA A 54 -29.07 13.48 -14.93
C ALA A 54 -30.03 13.71 -13.74
N ARG A 55 -30.09 14.94 -13.21
CA ARG A 55 -30.98 15.37 -12.11
C ARG A 55 -32.35 15.89 -12.59
N GLY A 56 -32.66 15.78 -13.89
CA GLY A 56 -33.93 16.25 -14.46
C GLY A 56 -34.01 17.77 -14.67
N ILE A 57 -32.93 18.52 -14.42
CA ILE A 57 -32.87 19.98 -14.56
C ILE A 57 -32.40 20.32 -15.97
N LYS A 58 -32.98 21.33 -16.62
CA LYS A 58 -32.48 21.84 -17.90
C LYS A 58 -31.04 22.35 -17.75
N PRO A 59 -30.09 21.89 -18.58
CA PRO A 59 -28.71 22.38 -18.49
C PRO A 59 -28.63 23.85 -18.89
N THR A 60 -27.64 24.57 -18.36
CA THR A 60 -27.30 25.90 -18.84
C THR A 60 -26.38 25.80 -20.06
N ARG A 61 -26.30 26.87 -20.86
CA ARG A 61 -25.38 26.95 -22.00
C ARG A 61 -23.92 26.64 -21.61
N ALA A 62 -23.49 27.14 -20.45
CA ALA A 62 -22.15 26.88 -19.91
C ALA A 62 -21.93 25.39 -19.58
N VAL A 63 -22.93 24.70 -19.04
CA VAL A 63 -22.86 23.26 -18.75
C VAL A 63 -22.81 22.43 -20.04
N ALA A 64 -23.66 22.73 -21.01
CA ALA A 64 -23.66 22.06 -22.31
C ALA A 64 -22.32 22.26 -23.05
N SER A 65 -21.84 23.50 -23.05
CA SER A 65 -20.52 23.85 -23.57
C SER A 65 -19.38 23.11 -22.87
N ARG A 66 -19.48 22.90 -21.55
CA ARG A 66 -18.49 22.13 -20.80
C ARG A 66 -18.47 20.68 -21.28
N TRP A 67 -19.62 20.04 -21.49
CA TRP A 67 -19.69 18.65 -21.95
C TRP A 67 -19.02 18.44 -23.30
N PHE A 68 -19.22 19.35 -24.26
CA PHE A 68 -18.49 19.33 -25.54
C PHE A 68 -16.97 19.32 -25.29
N ASN A 69 -16.49 20.24 -24.45
CA ASN A 69 -15.06 20.33 -24.14
C ASN A 69 -14.52 19.10 -23.41
N LEU A 70 -15.32 18.41 -22.58
CA LEU A 70 -14.87 17.20 -21.88
C LEU A 70 -14.45 16.12 -22.87
N MET A 71 -15.28 15.90 -23.90
CA MET A 71 -15.01 14.92 -24.95
C MET A 71 -13.75 15.30 -25.73
N SER A 72 -13.60 16.58 -26.11
CA SER A 72 -12.39 17.08 -26.77
C SER A 72 -11.13 16.91 -25.90
N ILE A 73 -11.19 17.21 -24.59
CA ILE A 73 -10.05 17.05 -23.68
C ILE A 73 -9.56 15.60 -23.64
N ILE A 74 -10.46 14.63 -23.53
CA ILE A 74 -10.08 13.20 -23.53
C ILE A 74 -9.56 12.79 -24.91
N ASN A 75 -10.17 13.27 -25.99
CA ASN A 75 -9.74 12.90 -27.33
C ASN A 75 -8.33 13.41 -27.66
N GLU A 76 -8.02 14.63 -27.21
CA GLU A 76 -6.82 15.39 -27.60
C GLU A 76 -5.68 15.29 -26.57
N THR A 77 -5.91 14.75 -25.37
CA THR A 77 -4.85 14.64 -24.36
C THR A 77 -3.68 13.80 -24.87
N ASN A 78 -2.46 14.27 -24.60
CA ASN A 78 -1.24 13.60 -25.05
C ASN A 78 -0.09 13.98 -24.12
N GLY A 79 0.49 12.99 -23.43
CA GLY A 79 1.57 13.24 -22.47
C GLY A 79 1.12 14.06 -21.27
N ASP A 80 -0.18 14.10 -20.96
CA ASP A 80 -0.71 14.80 -19.80
C ASP A 80 -0.85 13.84 -18.62
N LEU A 81 -0.72 14.38 -17.41
CA LEU A 81 -0.88 13.63 -16.17
C LEU A 81 -2.35 13.57 -15.76
N TRP A 82 -2.84 12.38 -15.49
CA TRP A 82 -4.20 12.12 -15.03
C TRP A 82 -4.17 11.50 -13.64
N ILE A 83 -5.05 11.98 -12.76
CA ILE A 83 -5.15 11.57 -11.36
C ILE A 83 -6.60 11.21 -11.05
N HIS A 84 -6.80 10.07 -10.39
CA HIS A 84 -8.10 9.60 -9.93
C HIS A 84 -8.02 9.16 -8.47
N LYS A 85 -9.04 9.50 -7.68
CA LYS A 85 -9.17 9.03 -6.30
C LYS A 85 -10.19 7.90 -6.27
N ASP A 86 -9.75 6.71 -5.89
CA ASP A 86 -10.63 5.57 -5.60
C ASP A 86 -10.48 5.14 -4.14
N LYS A 87 -11.56 5.31 -3.36
CA LYS A 87 -11.57 5.07 -1.90
C LYS A 87 -10.39 5.78 -1.20
N ASN A 88 -9.46 5.03 -0.62
CA ASN A 88 -8.27 5.53 0.07
C ASN A 88 -7.03 5.60 -0.83
N LEU A 89 -7.13 5.30 -2.13
CA LEU A 89 -6.00 5.28 -3.04
C LEU A 89 -6.08 6.45 -4.03
N ILE A 90 -4.91 7.04 -4.30
CA ILE A 90 -4.71 7.90 -5.45
C ILE A 90 -4.06 7.09 -6.55
N TRP A 91 -4.69 7.10 -7.72
CA TRP A 91 -4.20 6.51 -8.95
C TRP A 91 -3.74 7.61 -9.89
N TRP A 92 -2.68 7.36 -10.64
CA TRP A 92 -2.19 8.26 -11.67
C TRP A 92 -1.74 7.52 -12.93
N THR A 93 -1.75 8.24 -14.06
CA THR A 93 -1.25 7.76 -15.36
C THR A 93 -0.85 8.93 -16.25
N ILE A 94 -0.13 8.65 -17.34
CA ILE A 94 0.19 9.60 -18.41
C ILE A 94 -0.57 9.20 -19.67
N SER A 95 -1.31 10.14 -20.28
CA SER A 95 -2.01 9.88 -21.54
C SER A 95 -1.04 9.59 -22.69
N GLY A 96 -1.41 8.63 -23.53
CA GLY A 96 -0.66 8.24 -24.72
C GLY A 96 -0.96 9.12 -25.93
N ASN A 97 -0.16 8.97 -26.97
CA ASN A 97 -0.30 9.69 -28.24
C ASN A 97 -1.18 8.97 -29.28
N GLY A 98 -1.68 7.78 -28.96
CA GLY A 98 -2.52 6.98 -29.86
C GLY A 98 -3.89 7.61 -30.15
N PRO A 99 -4.59 7.16 -31.21
CA PRO A 99 -5.94 7.60 -31.49
C PRO A 99 -6.91 7.16 -30.37
N SER A 100 -7.99 7.91 -30.20
CA SER A 100 -9.09 7.49 -29.32
C SER A 100 -9.90 6.40 -29.98
N SER A 101 -10.42 5.45 -29.18
CA SER A 101 -11.42 4.49 -29.62
C SER A 101 -12.80 4.89 -29.08
N PHE A 102 -13.84 4.66 -29.87
CA PHE A 102 -15.21 4.97 -29.52
C PHE A 102 -16.04 3.69 -29.50
N GLU A 103 -16.81 3.48 -28.44
CA GLU A 103 -17.72 2.33 -28.32
C GLU A 103 -19.07 2.75 -27.75
N THR A 104 -20.13 2.13 -28.25
CA THR A 104 -21.48 2.31 -27.70
C THR A 104 -21.64 1.43 -26.47
N HIS A 105 -22.23 2.00 -25.42
CA HIS A 105 -22.45 1.32 -24.15
C HIS A 105 -23.78 1.77 -23.53
N VAL A 106 -24.44 0.88 -22.80
CA VAL A 106 -25.62 1.23 -22.00
C VAL A 106 -25.15 1.43 -20.56
N GLU A 107 -25.31 2.64 -20.02
CA GLU A 107 -24.88 2.96 -18.66
C GLU A 107 -25.45 1.93 -17.66
N PRO A 108 -24.64 1.35 -16.75
CA PRO A 108 -25.15 0.39 -15.76
C PRO A 108 -25.97 1.05 -14.65
N VAL A 109 -25.86 2.38 -14.54
CA VAL A 109 -26.43 3.22 -13.47
C VAL A 109 -27.43 4.24 -14.04
N GLY A 110 -28.19 4.87 -13.14
CA GLY A 110 -29.16 5.92 -13.51
C GLY A 110 -30.24 5.41 -14.47
N ARG A 111 -30.52 6.19 -15.53
CA ARG A 111 -31.56 5.87 -16.52
C ARG A 111 -31.16 4.80 -17.54
N ARG A 112 -29.96 4.22 -17.41
CA ARG A 112 -29.39 3.26 -18.36
C ARG A 112 -29.43 3.78 -19.80
N SER A 113 -28.98 5.02 -19.96
CA SER A 113 -28.92 5.67 -21.26
C SER A 113 -27.84 5.03 -22.12
N GLU A 114 -28.12 4.94 -23.41
CA GLU A 114 -27.12 4.58 -24.40
C GLU A 114 -26.18 5.77 -24.63
N VAL A 115 -24.89 5.51 -24.53
CA VAL A 115 -23.81 6.50 -24.63
C VAL A 115 -22.71 6.01 -25.56
N VAL A 116 -21.98 6.95 -26.16
CA VAL A 116 -20.71 6.69 -26.83
C VAL A 116 -19.59 7.03 -25.87
N ILE A 117 -18.81 6.03 -25.47
CA ILE A 117 -17.63 6.21 -24.63
C ILE A 117 -16.42 6.43 -25.52
N CYS A 118 -15.70 7.53 -25.27
CA CYS A 118 -14.40 7.81 -25.85
C CYS A 118 -13.31 7.34 -24.88
N HIS A 119 -12.51 6.38 -25.32
CA HIS A 119 -11.33 5.90 -24.60
C HIS A 119 -10.07 6.45 -25.26
N LYS A 120 -9.20 7.06 -24.46
CA LYS A 120 -7.85 7.44 -24.87
C LYS A 120 -6.84 6.55 -24.15
N SER A 121 -5.95 5.91 -24.90
CA SER A 121 -4.87 5.08 -24.34
C SER A 121 -4.01 5.88 -23.37
N CYS A 122 -3.58 5.27 -22.27
CA CYS A 122 -2.60 5.83 -21.35
C CYS A 122 -1.62 4.75 -20.88
N GLN A 123 -0.60 5.14 -20.13
CA GLN A 123 0.23 4.19 -19.40
C GLN A 123 -0.64 3.39 -18.41
N PRO A 124 -0.20 2.19 -17.95
CA PRO A 124 -0.86 1.49 -16.87
C PRO A 124 -1.04 2.42 -15.66
N TRP A 125 -2.24 2.45 -15.10
CA TRP A 125 -2.52 3.23 -13.91
C TRP A 125 -1.71 2.70 -12.73
N SER A 126 -1.09 3.62 -11.98
CA SER A 126 -0.30 3.29 -10.79
C SER A 126 -0.88 4.00 -9.57
N ASN A 127 -0.91 3.31 -8.44
CA ASN A 127 -1.15 3.90 -7.12
C ASN A 127 0.15 4.06 -6.31
N VAL A 128 1.29 4.00 -6.99
CA VAL A 128 2.63 4.14 -6.43
C VAL A 128 3.35 5.29 -7.12
N SER A 129 3.99 6.18 -6.36
CA SER A 129 4.85 7.23 -6.89
C SER A 129 6.03 6.65 -7.68
N ARG A 130 6.70 7.45 -8.50
CA ARG A 130 7.89 7.02 -9.25
C ARG A 130 9.06 6.59 -8.34
N SER A 131 9.09 7.12 -7.12
CA SER A 131 10.02 6.73 -6.05
C SER A 131 9.59 5.51 -5.22
N GLY A 132 8.46 4.86 -5.55
CA GLY A 132 8.02 3.62 -4.89
C GLY A 132 7.07 3.80 -3.71
N HIS A 133 6.55 5.00 -3.45
CA HIS A 133 5.64 5.27 -2.33
C HIS A 133 4.18 4.99 -2.72
N ARG A 134 3.47 4.18 -1.95
CA ARG A 134 2.03 4.01 -2.14
C ARG A 134 1.30 5.33 -1.85
N LEU A 135 0.47 5.77 -2.79
CA LEU A 135 -0.27 7.03 -2.72
C LEU A 135 -1.63 6.79 -2.05
N GLU A 136 -1.71 7.10 -0.76
CA GLU A 136 -2.91 6.93 0.05
C GLU A 136 -3.57 8.28 0.36
N TRP A 137 -4.88 8.39 0.15
CA TRP A 137 -5.64 9.61 0.40
C TRP A 137 -5.52 10.09 1.86
N SER A 138 -5.58 9.16 2.81
CA SER A 138 -5.49 9.43 4.24
C SER A 138 -4.15 10.03 4.67
N THR A 139 -3.07 9.79 3.92
CA THR A 139 -1.73 10.29 4.25
C THR A 139 -1.42 11.63 3.60
N LEU A 140 -2.26 12.08 2.66
CA LEU A 140 -2.07 13.36 1.98
C LEU A 140 -2.26 14.54 2.94
N HIS A 141 -1.46 15.57 2.70
CA HIS A 141 -1.62 16.85 3.36
C HIS A 141 -3.09 17.33 3.23
N PRO A 142 -3.73 17.83 4.30
CA PRO A 142 -5.14 18.26 4.27
C PRO A 142 -5.46 19.23 3.12
N LYS A 143 -4.51 20.10 2.77
CA LYS A 143 -4.65 21.01 1.62
C LYS A 143 -4.63 20.31 0.26
N ALA A 144 -3.85 19.25 0.10
CA ALA A 144 -3.82 18.46 -1.14
C ALA A 144 -5.16 17.76 -1.40
N ARG A 145 -5.83 17.33 -0.31
CA ARG A 145 -7.16 16.73 -0.38
C ARG A 145 -8.25 17.70 -0.89
N ASP A 146 -8.04 19.01 -0.79
CA ASP A 146 -8.99 20.00 -1.33
C ASP A 146 -9.03 20.00 -2.87
N PHE A 147 -7.97 19.53 -3.55
CA PHE A 147 -7.85 19.66 -5.01
C PHE A 147 -7.45 18.38 -5.75
N LEU A 148 -6.99 17.32 -5.07
CA LEU A 148 -6.63 16.05 -5.73
C LEU A 148 -7.82 15.10 -5.93
N SER A 149 -9.04 15.61 -5.78
CA SER A 149 -10.27 14.89 -6.14
C SER A 149 -11.29 15.88 -6.70
N THR A 150 -12.23 15.37 -7.50
CA THR A 150 -13.31 16.18 -8.06
C THR A 150 -14.63 15.45 -7.90
N GLU A 151 -15.73 16.19 -7.79
CA GLU A 151 -17.10 15.66 -7.90
C GLU A 151 -17.62 15.73 -9.34
N SER A 152 -16.90 16.41 -10.23
CA SER A 152 -17.21 16.47 -11.66
C SER A 152 -16.60 15.31 -12.43
N THR A 153 -16.88 15.19 -13.73
CA THR A 153 -16.22 14.23 -14.63
C THR A 153 -14.72 14.47 -14.69
N LEU A 154 -14.27 15.70 -14.94
CA LEU A 154 -12.85 16.05 -14.86
C LEU A 154 -12.65 17.55 -14.67
N GLN A 155 -11.45 17.90 -14.23
CA GLN A 155 -10.98 19.26 -14.06
C GLN A 155 -9.47 19.34 -14.30
N LYS A 156 -9.04 20.38 -15.03
CA LYS A 156 -7.62 20.73 -15.15
C LYS A 156 -7.18 21.46 -13.88
N LEU A 157 -6.07 21.05 -13.28
CA LEU A 157 -5.45 21.78 -12.17
C LEU A 157 -4.79 23.08 -12.68
N GLY A 158 -4.84 24.13 -11.85
CA GLY A 158 -4.04 25.33 -12.06
C GLY A 158 -2.56 25.07 -11.77
N ASP A 159 -1.68 25.92 -12.29
CA ASP A 159 -0.23 25.67 -12.35
C ASP A 159 0.38 25.32 -10.97
N GLU A 160 0.04 26.08 -9.91
CA GLU A 160 0.53 25.80 -8.55
C GLU A 160 0.20 24.37 -8.06
N TYR A 161 -1.03 23.91 -8.32
CA TYR A 161 -1.50 22.59 -7.88
C TYR A 161 -1.07 21.48 -8.82
N ALA A 162 -0.87 21.80 -10.09
CA ALA A 162 -0.25 20.90 -11.05
C ALA A 162 1.20 20.58 -10.64
N ASP A 163 1.99 21.59 -10.29
CA ASP A 163 3.38 21.40 -9.85
C ASP A 163 3.45 20.55 -8.58
N TYR A 164 2.57 20.81 -7.60
CA TYR A 164 2.47 19.98 -6.40
C TYR A 164 2.13 18.52 -6.73
N ALA A 165 1.15 18.30 -7.60
CA ALA A 165 0.70 16.95 -7.97
C ALA A 165 1.81 16.17 -8.68
N ILE A 166 2.57 16.83 -9.55
CA ILE A 166 3.74 16.25 -10.23
C ILE A 166 4.81 15.88 -9.20
N ALA A 167 5.16 16.78 -8.28
CA ALA A 167 6.12 16.53 -7.21
C ALA A 167 5.67 15.36 -6.32
N LEU A 168 4.38 15.30 -5.96
CA LEU A 168 3.81 14.19 -5.18
C LEU A 168 3.97 12.84 -5.90
N ILE A 169 3.72 12.81 -7.21
CA ILE A 169 3.81 11.59 -8.02
C ILE A 169 5.26 11.17 -8.28
N ASN A 170 6.19 12.11 -8.40
CA ASN A 170 7.61 11.81 -8.39
C ASN A 170 8.08 11.32 -7.01
N GLY A 171 7.41 11.77 -5.95
CA GLY A 171 7.81 11.65 -4.55
C GLY A 171 9.00 12.56 -4.21
N ASP A 172 8.97 13.76 -4.78
CA ASP A 172 9.87 14.85 -4.46
C ASP A 172 9.52 15.46 -3.08
N ASP A 173 10.41 16.30 -2.55
CA ASP A 173 10.13 17.04 -1.32
C ASP A 173 8.99 18.07 -1.53
N LEU A 174 7.96 17.97 -0.70
CA LEU A 174 6.78 18.84 -0.73
C LEU A 174 6.85 19.98 0.30
N GLY A 175 7.94 20.08 1.06
CA GLY A 175 8.12 21.05 2.14
C GLY A 175 7.92 22.50 1.70
N LEU A 176 8.32 22.84 0.46
CA LEU A 176 8.12 24.19 -0.11
C LEU A 176 6.65 24.62 -0.18
N TRP A 177 5.72 23.70 -0.42
CA TRP A 177 4.29 24.01 -0.36
C TRP A 177 3.75 23.96 1.06
N HIS A 178 4.19 22.97 1.84
CA HIS A 178 3.69 22.76 3.21
C HIS A 178 4.09 23.90 4.16
N ALA A 179 5.20 24.59 3.88
CA ALA A 179 5.65 25.77 4.62
C ALA A 179 4.84 27.06 4.29
N ARG A 180 3.97 27.05 3.28
CA ARG A 180 3.19 28.24 2.90
C ARG A 180 2.07 28.49 3.93
N PRO A 181 1.73 29.77 4.22
CA PRO A 181 0.72 30.11 5.23
C PRO A 181 -0.63 29.41 5.01
N LYS A 182 -1.12 29.34 3.76
CA LYS A 182 -2.39 28.68 3.42
C LYS A 182 -2.38 27.16 3.68
N TRP A 183 -1.22 26.51 3.58
CA TRP A 183 -1.06 25.08 3.82
C TRP A 183 -0.96 24.79 5.32
N GLN A 184 -0.16 25.58 6.04
CA GLN A 184 -0.03 25.50 7.51
C GLN A 184 -1.37 25.71 8.23
N GLN A 185 -2.09 26.77 7.87
CA GLN A 185 -3.42 27.06 8.43
C GLN A 185 -4.40 25.89 8.21
N LYS A 186 -4.34 25.26 7.04
CA LYS A 186 -5.18 24.10 6.72
C LYS A 186 -4.77 22.85 7.51
N ALA A 187 -3.48 22.68 7.81
CA ALA A 187 -3.01 21.59 8.65
C ALA A 187 -3.48 21.77 10.10
N GLU A 188 -3.25 22.95 10.68
CA GLU A 188 -3.64 23.31 12.06
C GLU A 188 -5.14 23.14 12.29
N SER A 189 -5.98 23.67 11.40
CA SER A 189 -7.45 23.57 11.50
C SER A 189 -7.98 22.14 11.39
N SER A 190 -7.25 21.23 10.72
CA SER A 190 -7.70 19.86 10.50
C SER A 190 -7.47 18.91 11.68
N LYS A 191 -6.76 19.34 12.74
CA LYS A 191 -6.21 18.48 13.83
C LYS A 191 -5.42 17.25 13.33
N SER A 192 -5.20 17.14 12.02
CA SER A 192 -4.32 16.16 11.41
C SER A 192 -2.92 16.70 11.57
N THR A 193 -2.07 16.01 12.33
CA THR A 193 -0.64 16.22 12.24
C THR A 193 -0.28 16.13 10.75
N PRO A 194 0.47 17.09 10.17
CA PRO A 194 0.97 16.94 8.82
C PRO A 194 1.70 15.61 8.79
N GLY A 195 1.13 14.64 8.08
CA GLY A 195 1.81 13.38 7.84
C GLY A 195 3.04 13.74 7.04
N ILE A 196 4.18 13.90 7.72
CA ILE A 196 5.45 13.56 7.09
C ILE A 196 5.19 12.16 6.56
N ILE A 197 5.17 12.03 5.24
CA ILE A 197 5.08 10.72 4.59
C ILE A 197 6.41 10.05 4.94
N PHE A 198 6.50 9.49 6.14
CA PHE A 198 7.60 8.64 6.51
C PHE A 198 7.48 7.43 5.59
N ASN A 199 8.40 7.29 4.65
CA ASN A 199 8.50 6.04 3.90
C ASN A 199 8.73 4.90 4.92
N PRO A 200 8.43 3.63 4.59
CA PRO A 200 8.57 2.52 5.54
C PRO A 200 9.96 2.48 6.22
N ARG A 201 11.01 2.87 5.49
CA ARG A 201 12.37 3.01 6.03
C ARG A 201 12.49 4.15 7.03
N GLN A 202 12.00 5.35 6.73
CA GLN A 202 12.05 6.50 7.64
C GLN A 202 11.16 6.28 8.87
N LYS A 203 10.01 5.59 8.71
CA LYS A 203 9.16 5.16 9.83
C LYS A 203 9.90 4.18 10.72
N SER A 204 10.55 3.16 10.13
CA SER A 204 11.38 2.22 10.88
C SER A 204 12.57 2.90 11.54
N VAL A 205 13.25 3.83 10.86
CA VAL A 205 14.34 4.63 11.44
C VAL A 205 13.84 5.47 12.61
N ALA A 206 12.70 6.12 12.48
CA ALA A 206 12.11 6.90 13.56
C ALA A 206 11.69 6.01 14.75
N ILE A 207 11.14 4.83 14.49
CA ILE A 207 10.81 3.85 15.54
C ILE A 207 12.09 3.36 16.23
N MET A 208 13.11 2.94 15.47
CA MET A 208 14.39 2.50 16.02
C MET A 208 15.05 3.59 16.86
N ALA A 209 15.09 4.83 16.36
CA ALA A 209 15.63 5.97 17.10
C ALA A 209 14.85 6.23 18.39
N ARG A 210 13.51 6.23 18.34
CA ARG A 210 12.66 6.42 19.51
C ARG A 210 12.82 5.31 20.53
N THR A 211 12.86 4.05 20.09
CA THR A 211 13.10 2.90 20.96
C THR A 211 14.45 3.04 21.65
N ALA A 212 15.52 3.40 20.91
CA ALA A 212 16.84 3.62 21.48
C ALA A 212 16.83 4.74 22.53
N THR A 213 16.23 5.91 22.21
CA THR A 213 16.09 7.03 23.14
C THR A 213 15.34 6.61 24.41
N SER A 214 14.17 5.99 24.28
CA SER A 214 13.40 5.52 25.43
C SER A 214 14.17 4.49 26.24
N THR A 215 14.84 3.52 25.60
CA THR A 215 15.69 2.56 26.32
C THR A 215 16.80 3.27 27.11
N THR A 216 17.46 4.28 26.54
CA THR A 216 18.52 5.03 27.24
C THR A 216 18.01 5.89 28.40
N GLU A 217 16.80 6.44 28.30
CA GLU A 217 16.17 7.21 29.38
C GLU A 217 15.89 6.33 30.62
N TYR A 218 15.56 5.05 30.41
CA TYR A 218 15.26 4.10 31.48
C TYR A 218 16.45 3.18 31.84
N ALA A 219 17.57 3.24 31.11
CA ALA A 219 18.78 2.46 31.38
C ALA A 219 19.72 3.18 32.36
N ASN A 220 19.21 3.50 33.55
CA ASN A 220 19.92 4.22 34.62
C ASN A 220 20.71 3.30 35.58
N GLY A 221 20.93 2.03 35.20
CA GLY A 221 21.62 1.04 36.04
C GLY A 221 20.76 0.43 37.15
N GLN A 222 19.43 0.61 37.11
CA GLN A 222 18.51 -0.01 38.06
C GLN A 222 18.57 -1.55 38.05
N GLU A 223 18.52 -2.15 39.23
CA GLU A 223 18.33 -3.59 39.38
C GLU A 223 16.85 -3.94 39.19
N ALA A 224 16.57 -4.84 38.24
CA ALA A 224 15.23 -5.34 37.98
C ALA A 224 15.01 -6.70 38.63
N VAL A 225 14.05 -6.79 39.56
CA VAL A 225 13.60 -8.06 40.12
C VAL A 225 12.85 -8.83 39.03
N ARG A 226 13.43 -9.95 38.56
CA ARG A 226 12.80 -10.82 37.57
C ARG A 226 12.11 -12.00 38.26
N THR A 227 10.85 -12.20 37.95
CA THR A 227 10.16 -13.45 38.29
C THR A 227 10.72 -14.60 37.45
N VAL A 228 11.32 -15.58 38.11
CA VAL A 228 11.76 -16.83 37.48
C VAL A 228 10.55 -17.74 37.36
N LYS A 229 10.23 -18.18 36.13
CA LYS A 229 9.16 -19.16 35.90
C LYS A 229 9.52 -20.47 36.61
N ASN A 230 8.53 -21.13 37.22
CA ASN A 230 8.76 -22.47 37.74
C ASN A 230 9.05 -23.44 36.58
N LYS A 231 10.01 -24.35 36.78
CA LYS A 231 10.50 -25.28 35.75
C LYS A 231 10.76 -26.64 36.38
N ASP A 232 9.69 -27.28 36.83
CA ASP A 232 9.78 -28.62 37.41
C ASP A 232 10.25 -29.67 36.38
N LEU A 233 10.97 -30.68 36.88
CA LEU A 233 11.27 -31.91 36.17
C LEU A 233 10.18 -32.92 36.49
N LEU A 234 9.35 -33.25 35.50
CA LEU A 234 8.21 -34.15 35.65
C LEU A 234 8.49 -35.56 35.11
N ILE A 235 9.74 -35.81 34.72
CA ILE A 235 10.24 -37.10 34.28
C ILE A 235 11.02 -37.72 35.46
N PRO A 236 10.75 -38.97 35.85
CA PRO A 236 11.49 -39.63 36.92
C PRO A 236 13.00 -39.68 36.63
N ASP A 237 13.83 -39.46 37.64
CA ASP A 237 15.29 -39.38 37.48
C ASP A 237 15.90 -40.60 36.75
N LEU A 238 15.42 -41.81 37.07
CA LEU A 238 15.88 -43.06 36.44
C LEU A 238 15.51 -43.18 34.96
N GLU A 239 14.51 -42.44 34.49
CA GLU A 239 14.01 -42.46 33.11
C GLU A 239 14.55 -41.29 32.29
N PHE A 240 15.08 -40.24 32.93
CA PHE A 240 15.39 -38.99 32.27
C PHE A 240 16.58 -39.07 31.30
N GLU A 241 17.71 -39.65 31.74
CA GLU A 241 18.85 -39.86 30.84
C GLU A 241 18.53 -40.81 29.66
N PRO A 242 17.88 -41.97 29.88
CA PRO A 242 17.42 -42.83 28.78
C PRO A 242 16.51 -42.09 27.78
N TYR A 243 15.60 -41.25 28.28
CA TYR A 243 14.71 -40.47 27.42
C TYR A 243 15.46 -39.41 26.60
N ILE A 244 16.46 -38.74 27.18
CA ILE A 244 17.30 -37.80 26.41
C ILE A 244 18.08 -38.54 25.33
N ASN A 245 18.61 -39.73 25.63
CA ASN A 245 19.31 -40.53 24.62
C ASN A 245 18.37 -40.95 23.49
N SER A 246 17.14 -41.37 23.80
CA SER A 246 16.16 -41.73 22.77
C SER A 246 15.79 -40.54 21.89
N LEU A 247 15.71 -39.32 22.42
CA LEU A 247 15.51 -38.11 21.61
C LEU A 247 16.68 -37.87 20.65
N ILE A 248 17.92 -38.11 21.06
CA ILE A 248 19.10 -37.97 20.19
C ILE A 248 19.03 -39.00 19.06
N ASP A 249 18.69 -40.25 19.39
CA ASP A 249 18.56 -41.34 18.42
C ASP A 249 17.41 -41.07 17.42
N GLU A 250 16.24 -40.65 17.90
CA GLU A 250 15.08 -40.28 17.05
C GLU A 250 15.36 -39.09 16.13
N GLN A 251 16.28 -38.21 16.52
CA GLN A 251 16.72 -37.06 15.73
C GLN A 251 17.93 -37.40 14.82
N ASP A 252 18.35 -38.65 14.73
CA ASP A 252 19.53 -39.11 13.98
C ASP A 252 20.82 -38.36 14.36
N GLY A 253 20.95 -37.95 15.63
CA GLY A 253 22.09 -37.15 16.09
C GLY A 253 22.14 -35.72 15.52
N LEU A 254 21.03 -35.22 14.97
CA LEU A 254 20.92 -33.87 14.41
C LEU A 254 20.15 -32.94 15.35
N CYS A 255 20.44 -31.64 15.24
CA CYS A 255 19.69 -30.61 15.94
C CYS A 255 18.27 -30.51 15.40
N ALA A 256 17.27 -30.64 16.29
CA ALA A 256 15.85 -30.60 15.93
C ALA A 256 15.39 -29.30 15.22
N ILE A 257 16.11 -28.18 15.42
CA ILE A 257 15.74 -26.87 14.85
C ILE A 257 16.42 -26.62 13.50
N SER A 258 17.73 -26.90 13.39
CA SER A 258 18.53 -26.52 12.22
C SER A 258 18.90 -27.69 11.30
N GLY A 259 18.83 -28.93 11.80
CA GLY A 259 19.36 -30.11 11.12
C GLY A 259 20.89 -30.23 11.12
N LEU A 260 21.60 -29.37 11.87
CA LEU A 260 23.06 -29.47 12.00
C LEU A 260 23.46 -30.67 12.88
N PRO A 261 24.61 -31.32 12.64
CA PRO A 261 25.12 -32.38 13.50
C PRO A 261 25.33 -31.90 14.94
N LEU A 262 24.86 -32.68 15.91
CA LEU A 262 25.12 -32.45 17.32
C LEU A 262 26.56 -32.85 17.67
N GLN A 263 27.17 -32.14 18.60
CA GLN A 263 28.44 -32.53 19.20
C GLN A 263 28.25 -32.91 20.67
N PHE A 264 29.13 -33.76 21.17
CA PHE A 264 29.05 -34.34 22.50
C PHE A 264 30.29 -33.99 23.31
N HIS A 265 30.11 -33.87 24.62
CA HIS A 265 31.21 -33.59 25.55
C HIS A 265 32.33 -34.62 25.43
N GLY A 266 33.56 -34.14 25.27
CA GLY A 266 34.76 -34.95 25.09
C GLY A 266 35.07 -35.29 23.63
N ALA A 267 34.20 -34.94 22.69
CA ALA A 267 34.36 -35.18 21.26
C ALA A 267 34.03 -33.95 20.40
N GLU A 268 33.80 -32.78 21.02
CA GLU A 268 33.48 -31.54 20.34
C GLU A 268 34.71 -30.85 19.73
N ASP A 269 34.50 -30.18 18.59
CA ASP A 269 35.46 -29.23 18.01
C ASP A 269 35.02 -27.76 18.23
N ASP A 270 33.73 -27.52 18.46
CA ASP A 270 33.15 -26.22 18.79
C ASP A 270 32.16 -26.36 19.94
N LYS A 271 32.45 -25.66 21.04
CA LYS A 271 31.58 -25.64 22.23
C LYS A 271 30.17 -25.14 21.92
N ALA A 272 30.02 -24.24 20.96
CA ALA A 272 28.71 -23.73 20.56
C ALA A 272 27.81 -24.82 19.94
N MET A 273 28.43 -25.88 19.37
CA MET A 273 27.76 -27.00 18.69
C MET A 273 27.39 -28.16 19.63
N LEU A 274 27.80 -28.09 20.90
CA LEU A 274 27.43 -29.09 21.91
C LEU A 274 25.91 -29.27 21.98
N CYS A 275 25.46 -30.50 22.18
CA CYS A 275 24.06 -30.80 22.38
C CYS A 275 23.54 -30.14 23.67
N SER A 276 22.31 -29.64 23.60
CA SER A 276 21.64 -28.97 24.70
C SER A 276 20.16 -29.33 24.69
N LEU A 277 19.59 -29.54 25.88
CA LEU A 277 18.18 -29.87 26.05
C LEU A 277 17.33 -28.60 26.00
N ASP A 278 16.40 -28.52 25.06
CA ASP A 278 15.46 -27.41 24.89
C ASP A 278 14.02 -27.85 25.18
N ARG A 279 13.24 -26.94 25.75
CA ARG A 279 11.79 -27.11 25.89
C ARG A 279 11.11 -26.51 24.67
N ILE A 280 10.39 -27.33 23.92
CA ILE A 280 9.62 -26.92 22.73
C ILE A 280 8.70 -25.76 23.12
N ASP A 281 7.87 -25.96 24.13
CA ASP A 281 7.12 -24.90 24.78
C ASP A 281 7.82 -24.46 26.08
N SER A 282 8.42 -23.27 26.03
CA SER A 282 9.12 -22.67 27.16
C SER A 282 8.22 -22.25 28.33
N SER A 283 6.89 -22.27 28.16
CA SER A 283 5.92 -22.06 29.23
C SER A 283 5.60 -23.32 30.04
N LYS A 284 5.96 -24.50 29.54
CA LYS A 284 5.74 -25.80 30.19
C LYS A 284 6.99 -26.33 30.91
N HIS A 285 6.85 -27.48 31.56
CA HIS A 285 7.86 -28.16 32.37
C HIS A 285 8.81 -29.02 31.52
N TYR A 286 9.79 -29.65 32.18
CA TYR A 286 10.56 -30.75 31.58
C TYR A 286 9.71 -32.01 31.69
N GLU A 287 8.92 -32.26 30.66
CA GLU A 287 7.94 -33.35 30.59
C GLU A 287 8.03 -34.08 29.25
N TYR A 288 7.55 -35.32 29.23
CA TYR A 288 7.49 -36.12 28.01
C TYR A 288 6.77 -35.37 26.88
N GLY A 289 7.34 -35.43 25.68
CA GLY A 289 6.80 -34.77 24.49
C GLY A 289 7.00 -33.23 24.42
N ASN A 290 7.57 -32.59 25.45
CA ASN A 290 7.88 -31.15 25.43
C ASN A 290 9.40 -30.86 25.29
N LEU A 291 10.21 -31.88 25.07
CA LEU A 291 11.67 -31.76 25.02
C LEU A 291 12.20 -32.12 23.63
N GLN A 292 13.28 -31.45 23.22
CA GLN A 292 14.04 -31.71 22.00
C GLN A 292 15.52 -31.43 22.26
N VAL A 293 16.41 -32.05 21.48
CA VAL A 293 17.86 -31.81 21.59
C VAL A 293 18.33 -30.91 20.46
N VAL A 294 19.05 -29.85 20.80
CA VAL A 294 19.49 -28.82 19.85
C VAL A 294 20.94 -28.44 20.09
N CYS A 295 21.60 -27.78 19.13
CA CYS A 295 22.91 -27.18 19.39
C CYS A 295 22.79 -26.07 20.46
N GLN A 296 23.80 -25.95 21.32
CA GLN A 296 23.81 -25.02 22.46
C GLN A 296 23.56 -23.57 22.03
N PHE A 297 24.16 -23.12 20.92
CA PHE A 297 23.94 -21.76 20.41
C PHE A 297 22.49 -21.52 20.01
N LEU A 298 21.79 -22.52 19.47
CA LEU A 298 20.39 -22.40 19.07
C LEU A 298 19.45 -22.36 20.27
N ASN A 299 19.73 -23.15 21.32
CA ASN A 299 18.98 -23.05 22.58
C ASN A 299 19.07 -21.63 23.16
N MET A 300 20.29 -21.07 23.18
CA MET A 300 20.54 -19.70 23.62
C MET A 300 19.79 -18.67 22.75
N TRP A 301 19.79 -18.84 21.42
CA TRP A 301 19.14 -17.91 20.50
C TRP A 301 17.61 -18.00 20.57
N LYS A 302 17.05 -19.20 20.70
CA LYS A 302 15.60 -19.39 20.88
C LYS A 302 15.15 -18.77 22.19
N GLY A 303 15.86 -19.04 23.28
CA GLY A 303 15.49 -18.57 24.61
C GLY A 303 14.06 -18.98 24.97
N ALA A 304 13.19 -18.00 25.23
CA ALA A 304 11.77 -18.24 25.54
C ALA A 304 10.81 -17.97 24.37
N ARG A 305 11.33 -17.82 23.14
CA ARG A 305 10.50 -17.58 21.94
C ARG A 305 9.74 -18.85 21.56
N ASP A 306 8.65 -18.66 20.84
CA ASP A 306 7.88 -19.75 20.25
C ASP A 306 8.75 -20.60 19.31
N ASN A 307 8.64 -21.93 19.43
CA ASN A 307 9.48 -22.85 18.67
C ASN A 307 9.19 -22.79 17.18
N SER A 308 7.91 -22.76 16.78
CA SER A 308 7.51 -22.79 15.37
C SER A 308 7.96 -21.54 14.63
N GLU A 309 7.80 -20.37 15.25
CA GLU A 309 8.26 -19.10 14.69
C GLU A 309 9.79 -19.05 14.61
N PHE A 310 10.49 -19.58 15.62
CA PHE A 310 11.94 -19.62 15.59
C PHE A 310 12.47 -20.54 14.48
N CYS A 311 11.92 -21.74 14.31
CA CYS A 311 12.25 -22.64 13.20
C CYS A 311 12.00 -21.96 11.84
N ARG A 312 10.90 -21.22 11.68
CA ARG A 312 10.60 -20.45 10.46
C ARG A 312 11.69 -19.42 10.17
N LEU A 313 12.19 -18.70 11.18
CA LEU A 313 13.27 -17.71 11.05
C LEU A 313 14.61 -18.35 10.70
N ILE A 314 14.96 -19.49 11.31
CA ILE A 314 16.16 -20.25 10.95
C ILE A 314 16.09 -20.72 9.49
N GLY A 315 14.93 -21.20 9.03
CA GLY A 315 14.73 -21.57 7.63
C GLY A 315 14.91 -20.40 6.66
N ILE A 316 14.62 -19.15 7.07
CA ILE A 316 14.94 -17.97 6.27
C ILE A 316 16.45 -17.77 6.14
N LEU A 317 17.19 -17.89 7.25
CA LEU A 317 18.65 -17.74 7.24
C LEU A 317 19.31 -18.80 6.34
N GLN A 318 18.89 -20.06 6.47
CA GLN A 318 19.43 -21.16 5.65
C GLN A 318 19.23 -20.92 4.15
N ARG A 319 18.07 -20.42 3.73
CA ARG A 319 17.80 -20.08 2.32
C ARG A 319 18.55 -18.84 1.82
N ALA A 320 18.93 -17.94 2.71
CA ALA A 320 19.69 -16.74 2.35
C ALA A 320 21.20 -17.03 2.20
N TRP A 321 21.68 -18.13 2.79
CA TRP A 321 23.09 -18.52 2.81
C TRP A 321 23.41 -19.75 1.95
N SER A 322 22.39 -20.44 1.44
CA SER A 322 22.49 -21.48 0.40
C SER A 322 22.67 -20.87 -0.98
#